data_AF-A0A7C5DAA1-F1
#
_entry.id   AF-A0A7C5DAA1-F1
#
_cell.length_a   1.000
_cell.length_b   1.000
_cell.length_c   1.000
_cell.angle_alpha   90.00
_cell.angle_beta   90.00
_cell.angle_gamma   90.00
#
_symmetry.space_group_name_H-M   'P 1'
#
loop_
_entity.id
_entity.type
_entity.pdbx_description
1 polymer ?
#
loop_
_entity_poly.entity_id
_entity_poly.type
_entity_poly.pdbx_seq_one_letter_code
_entity_poly.pdbx_strand_id
1 'polypeptide(L)'
;ATKGRNGKGILIFFAAGNDHKNLDTAGIDDESESPWAISIAASTERNTIASYSNYGSSVDFIAPGGTLGGKLVTTDKMGAEGYTDWNYNFNFAGTSAAAPIAAGVGILILAADPDLTRDEVLDIMRKTAVKIGDYPYDEKGWNAHAGYGLIDAGKAVSTAYRLRMQALGIVMESRIDNFVHVMFESVQNN
;
A
#
# COMPACT_ATOMS: atom_id res chain seq x y z
N ALA A 1 14.63 4.53 -11.19
CA ALA A 1 13.58 3.49 -11.09
C ALA A 1 13.28 2.73 -12.39
N THR A 2 13.51 3.27 -13.59
CA THR A 2 12.93 2.72 -14.84
C THR A 2 13.67 1.53 -15.47
N LYS A 3 14.97 1.34 -15.21
CA LYS A 3 15.78 0.31 -15.91
C LYS A 3 15.78 -1.08 -15.25
N GLY A 4 15.42 -1.18 -13.98
CA GLY A 4 15.40 -2.47 -13.28
C GLY A 4 14.28 -3.39 -13.80
N ARG A 5 14.30 -4.67 -13.40
CA ARG A 5 13.36 -5.70 -13.90
C ARG A 5 13.31 -5.75 -15.44
N ASN A 6 14.47 -5.77 -16.10
CA ASN A 6 14.60 -5.79 -17.57
C ASN A 6 13.88 -4.61 -18.26
N GLY A 7 13.96 -3.41 -17.69
CA GLY A 7 13.30 -2.21 -18.23
C GLY A 7 11.83 -2.04 -17.83
N LYS A 8 11.25 -2.96 -17.06
CA LYS A 8 9.88 -2.83 -16.49
C LYS A 8 9.81 -1.84 -15.32
N GLY A 9 10.96 -1.50 -14.75
CA GLY A 9 11.07 -0.59 -13.61
C GLY A 9 10.92 -1.28 -12.25
N ILE A 10 11.47 -0.64 -11.22
CA ILE A 10 11.41 -1.06 -9.82
C ILE A 10 10.36 -0.26 -9.05
N LEU A 11 9.67 -0.94 -8.14
CA LEU A 11 8.80 -0.32 -7.16
C LEU A 11 9.67 0.12 -5.98
N ILE A 12 9.57 1.38 -5.57
CA ILE A 12 10.30 1.94 -4.43
C ILE A 12 9.24 2.54 -3.51
N PHE A 13 8.96 1.89 -2.39
CA PHE A 13 7.97 2.37 -1.42
C PHE A 13 8.65 3.15 -0.32
N PHE A 14 8.10 4.29 0.05
CA PHE A 14 8.63 5.14 1.11
C PHE A 14 7.53 5.57 2.06
N ALA A 15 7.86 5.68 3.34
CA ALA A 15 6.94 6.15 4.37
C ALA A 15 6.81 7.67 4.28
N ALA A 16 5.58 8.20 4.33
CA ALA A 16 5.34 9.64 4.23
C ALA A 16 5.82 10.43 5.48
N GLY A 17 6.10 9.76 6.60
CA GLY A 17 6.49 10.37 7.87
C GLY A 17 5.36 10.46 8.90
N ASN A 18 5.70 10.76 10.16
CA ASN A 18 4.83 10.59 11.33
C ASN A 18 4.62 11.87 12.17
N ASP A 19 4.74 13.04 11.54
CA ASP A 19 4.70 14.34 12.23
C ASP A 19 3.37 15.10 12.08
N HIS A 20 2.38 14.51 11.40
CA HIS A 20 1.14 15.19 11.01
C HIS A 20 1.40 16.50 10.22
N LYS A 21 2.42 16.51 9.37
CA LYS A 21 2.80 17.66 8.57
C LYS A 21 2.21 17.60 7.16
N ASN A 22 1.88 18.78 6.64
CA ASN A 22 1.67 18.97 5.21
C ASN A 22 3.04 19.06 4.51
N LEU A 23 3.39 18.05 3.72
CA LEU A 23 4.63 17.96 2.95
C LEU A 23 4.73 19.08 1.91
N ASP A 24 3.62 19.67 1.47
CA ASP A 24 3.62 20.81 0.54
C ASP A 24 4.13 22.12 1.18
N THR A 25 4.46 22.11 2.47
CA THR A 25 4.99 23.29 3.18
C THR A 25 6.41 23.58 2.73
N ALA A 26 6.66 24.80 2.25
CA ALA A 26 7.99 25.21 1.77
C ALA A 26 9.10 24.93 2.81
N GLY A 27 10.18 24.30 2.35
CA GLY A 27 11.33 23.93 3.18
C GLY A 27 11.21 22.57 3.88
N ILE A 28 10.14 21.81 3.63
CA ILE A 28 10.11 20.37 3.85
C ILE A 28 10.66 19.72 2.58
N ASP A 29 11.70 18.91 2.75
CA ASP A 29 12.25 18.03 1.72
C ASP A 29 12.26 16.61 2.33
N ASP A 30 11.29 15.77 1.98
CA ASP A 30 11.23 14.37 2.43
C ASP A 30 11.50 13.41 1.26
N GLU A 31 12.23 12.30 1.50
CA GLU A 31 12.54 11.33 0.45
C GLU A 31 11.29 10.71 -0.19
N SER A 32 10.17 10.70 0.53
CA SER A 32 8.88 10.25 0.00
C SER A 32 8.31 11.17 -1.09
N GLU A 33 8.80 12.42 -1.22
CA GLU A 33 8.40 13.36 -2.27
C GLU A 33 9.10 13.12 -3.61
N SER A 34 10.07 12.19 -3.64
CA SER A 34 10.74 11.82 -4.88
C SER A 34 9.72 11.29 -5.90
N PRO A 35 9.75 11.72 -7.18
CA PRO A 35 8.86 11.19 -8.21
C PRO A 35 9.09 9.70 -8.51
N TRP A 36 10.18 9.13 -8.01
CA TRP A 36 10.52 7.73 -8.13
C TRP A 36 10.07 6.89 -6.93
N ALA A 37 9.83 7.53 -5.79
CA ALA A 37 9.21 6.92 -4.63
C ALA A 37 7.71 6.72 -4.88
N ILE A 38 7.14 5.81 -4.11
CA ILE A 38 5.71 5.59 -3.98
C ILE A 38 5.43 5.92 -2.51
N SER A 39 4.86 7.10 -2.26
CA SER A 39 4.70 7.64 -0.92
C SER A 39 3.49 7.03 -0.23
N ILE A 40 3.71 6.44 0.95
CA ILE A 40 2.70 5.69 1.70
C ILE A 40 2.39 6.39 3.02
N ALA A 41 1.17 6.91 3.10
CA ALA A 41 0.53 7.40 4.31
C ALA A 41 -0.11 6.24 5.11
N ALA A 42 -0.51 6.52 6.35
CA ALA A 42 -0.98 5.50 7.29
C ALA A 42 -2.48 5.61 7.58
N SER A 43 -3.13 4.45 7.74
CA SER A 43 -4.48 4.30 8.31
C SER A 43 -4.45 3.57 9.64
N THR A 44 -5.50 3.81 10.43
CA THR A 44 -5.83 3.03 11.62
C THR A 44 -6.57 1.74 11.25
N GLU A 45 -6.77 0.86 12.21
CA GLU A 45 -7.56 -0.36 12.06
C GLU A 45 -9.04 -0.11 11.73
N ARG A 46 -9.50 1.15 11.83
CA ARG A 46 -10.89 1.56 11.55
C ARG A 46 -11.05 2.15 10.15
N ASN A 47 -10.06 1.98 9.27
CA ASN A 47 -10.03 2.57 7.93
C ASN A 47 -10.13 4.11 7.94
N THR A 48 -9.60 4.75 8.98
CA THR A 48 -9.44 6.21 9.03
C THR A 48 -7.97 6.58 8.89
N ILE A 49 -7.70 7.78 8.38
CA ILE A 49 -6.32 8.30 8.28
C ILE A 49 -5.74 8.40 9.69
N ALA A 50 -4.52 7.87 9.88
CA ALA A 50 -3.86 7.90 11.18
C ALA A 50 -3.49 9.34 11.55
N SER A 51 -3.74 9.73 12.81
CA SER A 51 -3.58 11.11 13.26
C SER A 51 -2.13 11.63 13.17
N TYR A 52 -1.13 10.76 13.12
CA TYR A 52 0.27 11.14 12.97
C TYR A 52 0.73 11.20 11.51
N SER A 53 -0.04 10.68 10.55
CA SER A 53 0.42 10.54 9.18
C SER A 53 0.66 11.92 8.57
N ASN A 54 1.81 12.10 7.94
CA ASN A 54 2.02 13.21 7.03
C ASN A 54 1.10 13.07 5.80
N TYR A 55 0.83 14.21 5.16
CA TYR A 55 -0.07 14.36 4.02
C TYR A 55 0.49 15.41 3.06
N GLY A 56 -0.03 15.49 1.84
CA GLY A 56 0.42 16.45 0.82
C GLY A 56 0.28 15.90 -0.59
N SER A 57 0.69 16.71 -1.57
CA SER A 57 0.61 16.37 -3.00
C SER A 57 1.46 15.18 -3.43
N SER A 58 2.49 14.85 -2.64
CA SER A 58 3.37 13.72 -2.86
C SER A 58 2.82 12.37 -2.41
N VAL A 59 1.75 12.34 -1.59
CA VAL A 59 1.19 11.07 -1.08
C VAL A 59 0.46 10.31 -2.20
N ASP A 60 0.90 9.08 -2.47
CA ASP A 60 0.27 8.21 -3.47
C ASP A 60 -0.85 7.37 -2.87
N PHE A 61 -0.61 6.70 -1.75
CA PHE A 61 -1.57 5.74 -1.18
C PHE A 61 -1.58 5.74 0.34
N ILE A 62 -2.62 5.15 0.90
CA ILE A 62 -2.66 4.75 2.30
C ILE A 62 -2.51 3.23 2.43
N ALA A 63 -1.77 2.79 3.43
CA ALA A 63 -1.79 1.41 3.92
C ALA A 63 -2.02 1.37 5.45
N PRO A 64 -2.36 0.20 6.03
CA PRO A 64 -2.45 0.06 7.48
C PRO A 64 -1.15 0.44 8.19
N GLY A 65 -1.19 1.44 9.07
CA GLY A 65 -0.06 1.87 9.89
C GLY A 65 -0.35 1.82 11.39
N GLY A 66 -1.58 1.55 11.79
CA GLY A 66 -1.99 1.52 13.19
C GLY A 66 -2.20 2.90 13.80
N THR A 67 -2.25 2.96 15.12
CA THR A 67 -2.45 4.20 15.91
C THR A 67 -1.20 4.54 16.73
N LEU A 68 -1.18 5.71 17.38
CA LEU A 68 -0.12 6.06 18.34
C LEU A 68 0.06 5.04 19.46
N GLY A 69 -0.97 4.23 19.78
CA GLY A 69 -0.92 3.19 20.78
C GLY A 69 -0.36 1.85 20.30
N GLY A 70 0.04 1.73 19.03
CA GLY A 70 0.49 0.45 18.45
C GLY A 70 -0.69 -0.48 18.14
N LYS A 71 -0.76 -0.97 16.89
CA LYS A 71 -1.85 -1.87 16.45
C LYS A 71 -1.41 -2.93 15.45
N LEU A 72 -0.14 -2.95 15.08
CA LEU A 72 0.39 -3.93 14.13
C LEU A 72 1.27 -4.93 14.84
N VAL A 73 1.12 -6.18 14.44
CA VAL A 73 1.92 -7.31 14.90
C VAL A 73 2.96 -7.62 13.84
N THR A 74 4.22 -7.76 14.25
CA THR A 74 5.33 -8.13 13.36
C THR A 74 6.40 -8.90 14.12
N THR A 75 7.37 -9.47 13.42
CA THR A 75 8.58 -10.04 14.02
C THR A 75 9.44 -8.96 14.65
N ASP A 76 10.10 -9.28 15.74
CA ASP A 76 11.09 -8.43 16.41
C ASP A 76 12.47 -9.09 16.40
N LYS A 77 13.51 -8.32 16.71
CA LYS A 77 14.85 -8.87 16.90
C LYS A 77 14.86 -9.85 18.08
N MET A 78 15.73 -10.85 18.00
CA MET A 78 15.86 -11.85 19.05
C MET A 78 16.73 -11.34 20.21
N GLY A 79 16.34 -11.71 21.44
CA GLY A 79 17.12 -11.45 22.64
C GLY A 79 17.10 -9.98 23.07
N ALA A 80 18.15 -9.54 23.76
CA ALA A 80 18.22 -8.20 24.38
C ALA A 80 18.21 -7.02 23.38
N GLU A 81 18.37 -7.29 22.08
CA GLU A 81 18.28 -6.29 21.01
C GLU A 81 16.84 -6.04 20.53
N GLY A 82 15.89 -6.89 20.96
CA GLY A 82 14.46 -6.72 20.69
C GLY A 82 13.85 -5.54 21.44
N TYR A 83 12.78 -4.98 20.87
CA TYR A 83 11.97 -3.96 21.54
C TYR A 83 11.00 -4.56 22.56
N THR A 84 10.77 -5.88 22.50
CA THR A 84 9.97 -6.63 23.45
C THR A 84 10.73 -7.86 23.96
N ASP A 85 10.28 -8.43 25.09
CA ASP A 85 10.81 -9.70 25.61
C ASP A 85 10.46 -10.91 24.71
N TRP A 86 9.65 -10.70 23.67
CA TRP A 86 9.26 -11.69 22.68
C TRP A 86 9.99 -11.41 21.36
N ASN A 87 10.19 -12.44 20.53
CA ASN A 87 10.69 -12.27 19.15
C ASN A 87 9.61 -11.65 18.21
N TYR A 88 8.63 -10.95 18.77
CA TYR A 88 7.47 -10.36 18.10
C TYR A 88 7.09 -9.03 18.75
N ASN A 89 6.81 -8.02 17.95
CA ASN A 89 6.31 -6.74 18.40
C ASN A 89 4.81 -6.64 18.10
N PHE A 90 4.00 -6.43 19.14
CA PHE A 90 2.54 -6.33 19.04
C PHE A 90 2.03 -4.88 18.97
N ASN A 91 2.93 -3.91 19.15
CA ASN A 91 2.62 -2.49 19.24
C ASN A 91 3.34 -1.69 18.14
N PHE A 92 3.70 -2.32 17.03
CA PHE A 92 4.31 -1.61 15.91
C PHE A 92 3.28 -0.67 15.26
N ALA A 93 3.75 0.49 14.80
CA ALA A 93 2.93 1.50 14.16
C ALA A 93 3.78 2.49 13.35
N GLY A 94 3.11 3.33 12.57
CA GLY A 94 3.73 4.40 11.79
C GLY A 94 3.56 4.20 10.29
N THR A 95 3.82 5.24 9.52
CA THR A 95 3.98 5.14 8.06
C THR A 95 5.12 4.18 7.68
N SER A 96 6.12 4.02 8.55
CA SER A 96 7.17 3.00 8.44
C SER A 96 6.63 1.56 8.46
N ALA A 97 5.47 1.33 9.06
CA ALA A 97 4.78 0.04 9.02
C ALA A 97 3.85 -0.07 7.80
N ALA A 98 3.27 1.05 7.37
CA ALA A 98 2.42 1.12 6.19
C ALA A 98 3.21 0.84 4.88
N ALA A 99 4.42 1.40 4.74
CA ALA A 99 5.28 1.21 3.57
C ALA A 99 5.59 -0.26 3.22
N PRO A 100 6.06 -1.13 4.15
CA PRO A 100 6.29 -2.53 3.84
C PRO A 100 5.00 -3.31 3.56
N ILE A 101 3.85 -2.92 4.14
CA ILE A 101 2.56 -3.52 3.79
C ILE A 101 2.19 -3.19 2.33
N ALA A 102 2.31 -1.92 1.93
CA ALA A 102 2.10 -1.51 0.53
C ALA A 102 3.06 -2.22 -0.42
N ALA A 103 4.33 -2.37 -0.02
CA ALA A 103 5.32 -3.12 -0.79
C ALA A 103 4.93 -4.60 -0.98
N GLY A 104 4.42 -5.24 0.08
CA GLY A 104 3.87 -6.58 0.02
C GLY A 104 2.74 -6.70 -1.01
N VAL A 105 1.80 -5.75 -1.04
CA VAL A 105 0.73 -5.72 -2.05
C VAL A 105 1.30 -5.56 -3.46
N GLY A 106 2.26 -4.65 -3.66
CA GLY A 106 2.95 -4.49 -4.95
C GLY A 106 3.61 -5.79 -5.44
N ILE A 107 4.21 -6.55 -4.53
CA ILE A 107 4.80 -7.87 -4.84
C ILE A 107 3.73 -8.90 -5.19
N LEU A 108 2.58 -8.92 -4.49
CA LEU A 108 1.48 -9.83 -4.82
C LEU A 108 0.88 -9.56 -6.21
N ILE A 109 0.75 -8.29 -6.59
CA ILE A 109 0.35 -7.89 -7.95
C ILE A 109 1.34 -8.45 -8.97
N LEU A 110 2.64 -8.27 -8.73
CA LEU A 110 3.70 -8.80 -9.61
C LEU A 110 3.79 -10.33 -9.62
N ALA A 111 3.39 -11.01 -8.53
CA ALA A 111 3.30 -12.45 -8.50
C ALA A 111 2.16 -12.96 -9.39
N ALA A 112 1.02 -12.25 -9.42
CA ALA A 112 -0.07 -12.54 -10.33
C ALA A 112 0.34 -12.30 -11.79
N ASP A 113 1.09 -11.23 -12.07
CA ASP A 113 1.64 -10.93 -13.39
C ASP A 113 3.07 -10.32 -13.33
N PRO A 114 4.12 -11.14 -13.55
CA PRO A 114 5.51 -10.69 -13.54
C PRO A 114 5.89 -9.78 -14.72
N ASP A 115 5.04 -9.68 -15.74
CA ASP A 115 5.29 -8.88 -16.94
C ASP A 115 4.88 -7.42 -16.80
N LEU A 116 4.10 -7.09 -15.78
CA LEU A 116 3.71 -5.72 -15.47
C LEU A 116 4.92 -4.81 -15.20
N THR A 117 4.87 -3.64 -15.82
CA THR A 117 5.71 -2.49 -15.55
C THR A 117 5.36 -1.84 -14.21
N ARG A 118 6.27 -1.02 -13.67
CA ARG A 118 6.03 -0.19 -12.48
C ARG A 118 4.72 0.59 -12.61
N ASP A 119 4.51 1.23 -13.75
CA ASP A 119 3.39 2.14 -13.94
C ASP A 119 2.06 1.40 -14.06
N GLU A 120 2.06 0.19 -14.64
CA GLU A 120 0.88 -0.69 -14.65
C GLU A 120 0.52 -1.20 -13.26
N VAL A 121 1.52 -1.54 -12.42
CA VAL A 121 1.28 -1.88 -11.01
C VAL A 121 0.64 -0.71 -10.27
N LEU A 122 1.18 0.51 -10.45
CA LEU A 122 0.63 1.71 -9.83
C LEU A 122 -0.79 2.00 -10.33
N ASP A 123 -1.05 1.86 -11.62
CA ASP A 123 -2.38 2.05 -12.19
C ASP A 123 -3.41 1.07 -11.63
N ILE A 124 -3.03 -0.20 -11.46
CA ILE A 124 -3.87 -1.20 -10.77
C ILE A 124 -4.14 -0.74 -9.33
N MET A 125 -3.11 -0.40 -8.56
CA MET A 125 -3.27 0.06 -7.17
C MET A 125 -4.20 1.29 -7.08
N ARG A 126 -4.06 2.26 -8.00
CA ARG A 126 -4.90 3.47 -8.08
C ARG A 126 -6.36 3.15 -8.34
N LYS A 127 -6.63 2.29 -9.32
CA LYS A 127 -7.99 1.91 -9.73
C LYS A 127 -8.71 1.07 -8.67
N THR A 128 -7.97 0.35 -7.84
CA THR A 128 -8.55 -0.55 -6.83
C THR A 128 -8.56 0.02 -5.43
N ALA A 129 -7.85 1.13 -5.17
CA ALA A 129 -7.80 1.76 -3.85
C ALA A 129 -9.18 2.24 -3.38
N VAL A 130 -9.44 2.04 -2.09
CA VAL A 130 -10.67 2.43 -1.42
C VAL A 130 -10.54 3.85 -0.87
N LYS A 131 -11.49 4.70 -1.20
CA LYS A 131 -11.53 6.08 -0.71
C LYS A 131 -11.81 6.08 0.79
N ILE A 132 -10.99 6.79 1.56
CA ILE A 132 -11.11 6.86 3.03
C ILE A 132 -10.86 8.29 3.50
N GLY A 133 -11.43 8.63 4.65
CA GLY A 133 -11.45 9.99 5.18
C GLY A 133 -12.54 10.85 4.54
N ASP A 134 -12.89 11.93 5.23
CA ASP A 134 -13.97 12.84 4.82
C ASP A 134 -13.43 14.01 3.98
N TYR A 135 -12.62 13.69 2.97
CA TYR A 135 -12.02 14.66 2.06
C TYR A 135 -12.52 14.43 0.62
N PRO A 136 -12.84 15.50 -0.12
CA PRO A 136 -13.25 15.35 -1.51
C PRO A 136 -12.08 14.83 -2.35
N TYR A 137 -12.36 13.84 -3.19
CA TYR A 137 -11.43 13.36 -4.19
C TYR A 137 -11.68 14.08 -5.51
N ASP A 138 -10.60 14.36 -6.25
CA ASP A 138 -10.68 14.95 -7.58
C ASP A 138 -11.24 13.95 -8.62
N GLU A 139 -11.35 14.40 -9.87
CA GLU A 139 -11.84 13.58 -10.99
C GLU A 139 -10.97 12.35 -11.28
N LYS A 140 -9.71 12.35 -10.83
CA LYS A 140 -8.77 11.23 -10.95
C LYS A 140 -8.83 10.32 -9.73
N GLY A 141 -9.69 10.62 -8.75
CA GLY A 141 -9.83 9.88 -7.52
C GLY A 141 -8.66 10.10 -6.56
N TRP A 142 -8.00 11.25 -6.57
CA TRP A 142 -6.90 11.57 -5.66
C TRP A 142 -7.26 12.74 -4.73
N ASN A 143 -6.70 12.78 -3.51
CA ASN A 143 -6.68 13.98 -2.67
C ASN A 143 -5.40 14.06 -1.81
N ALA A 144 -5.06 15.26 -1.33
CA ALA A 144 -3.81 15.51 -0.59
C ALA A 144 -3.73 14.81 0.77
N HIS A 145 -4.86 14.43 1.37
CA HIS A 145 -4.88 13.77 2.68
C HIS A 145 -4.74 12.25 2.58
N ALA A 146 -5.22 11.65 1.49
CA ALA A 146 -5.37 10.21 1.35
C ALA A 146 -4.72 9.62 0.10
N GLY A 147 -4.09 10.43 -0.73
CA GLY A 147 -3.63 10.02 -2.04
C GLY A 147 -4.79 9.46 -2.88
N TYR A 148 -4.56 8.31 -3.53
CA TYR A 148 -5.60 7.53 -4.20
C TYR A 148 -6.48 6.71 -3.24
N GLY A 149 -6.17 6.68 -1.94
CA GLY A 149 -6.91 5.96 -0.91
C GLY A 149 -6.17 4.76 -0.33
N LEU A 150 -6.89 3.99 0.49
CA LEU A 150 -6.42 2.77 1.13
C LEU A 150 -6.23 1.65 0.10
N ILE A 151 -5.04 1.05 0.07
CA ILE A 151 -4.73 -0.08 -0.83
C ILE A 151 -5.62 -1.29 -0.51
N ASP A 152 -6.27 -1.83 -1.54
CA ASP A 152 -7.07 -3.06 -1.47
C ASP A 152 -6.33 -4.20 -2.18
N ALA A 153 -5.68 -5.06 -1.40
CA ALA A 153 -4.87 -6.16 -1.93
C ALA A 153 -5.69 -7.16 -2.77
N GLY A 154 -6.90 -7.50 -2.31
CA GLY A 154 -7.75 -8.48 -2.99
C GLY A 154 -8.22 -7.98 -4.36
N LYS A 155 -8.69 -6.73 -4.43
CA LYS A 155 -9.08 -6.11 -5.70
C LYS A 155 -7.87 -5.91 -6.63
N ALA A 156 -6.72 -5.50 -6.10
CA ALA A 156 -5.52 -5.28 -6.89
C ALA A 156 -5.01 -6.58 -7.53
N VAL A 157 -4.85 -7.65 -6.73
CA VAL A 157 -4.37 -8.95 -7.21
C VAL A 157 -5.33 -9.61 -8.19
N SER A 158 -6.64 -9.57 -7.91
CA SER A 158 -7.65 -10.10 -8.83
C SER A 158 -7.68 -9.33 -10.16
N THR A 159 -7.44 -8.02 -10.13
CA THR A 159 -7.34 -7.20 -11.36
C THR A 159 -6.11 -7.57 -12.17
N ALA A 160 -4.94 -7.68 -11.54
CA ALA A 160 -3.71 -8.11 -12.20
C ALA A 160 -3.86 -9.48 -12.85
N TYR A 161 -4.42 -10.45 -12.12
CA TYR A 161 -4.67 -11.79 -12.64
C TYR A 161 -5.62 -11.79 -13.83
N ARG A 162 -6.74 -11.05 -13.76
CA ARG A 162 -7.70 -10.95 -14.87
C ARG A 162 -7.05 -10.34 -16.12
N LEU A 163 -6.27 -9.27 -15.98
CA LEU A 163 -5.56 -8.65 -17.10
C LEU A 163 -4.59 -9.63 -17.75
N ARG A 164 -3.85 -10.40 -16.95
CA ARG A 164 -2.96 -11.44 -17.46
C ARG A 164 -3.70 -12.53 -18.24
N MET A 165 -4.81 -13.04 -17.70
CA MET A 165 -5.61 -14.06 -18.39
C MET A 165 -6.16 -13.54 -19.72
N GLN A 166 -6.63 -12.29 -19.75
CA GLN A 166 -7.08 -11.63 -20.98
C GLN A 166 -5.95 -11.50 -22.01
N ALA A 167 -4.74 -11.12 -21.58
CA ALA A 167 -3.57 -11.02 -22.46
C ALA A 167 -3.17 -12.39 -23.07
N LEU A 168 -3.46 -13.49 -22.35
CA LEU A 168 -3.25 -14.87 -22.83
C LEU A 168 -4.42 -15.41 -23.67
N GLY A 169 -5.47 -14.62 -23.91
CA GLY A 169 -6.66 -15.05 -24.65
C GLY A 169 -7.58 -16.00 -23.86
N ILE A 170 -7.43 -16.06 -22.53
CA ILE A 170 -8.25 -16.88 -21.64
C ILE A 170 -9.43 -16.04 -21.16
N VAL A 171 -10.65 -16.46 -21.53
CA VAL A 171 -11.89 -15.85 -21.04
C VAL A 171 -12.22 -16.44 -19.67
N MET A 172 -12.13 -15.61 -18.64
CA MET A 172 -12.53 -15.98 -17.28
C MET A 172 -14.06 -15.95 -17.17
N GLU A 173 -14.70 -17.11 -16.99
CA GLU A 173 -16.13 -17.19 -16.67
C GLU A 173 -16.38 -16.70 -15.22
N SER A 174 -17.50 -16.02 -15.00
CA SER A 174 -17.88 -15.29 -13.76
C SER A 174 -17.92 -16.13 -12.48
N ARG A 175 -17.69 -17.44 -12.55
CA ARG A 175 -17.66 -18.34 -11.38
C ARG A 175 -16.29 -18.44 -10.69
N ILE A 176 -15.24 -17.87 -11.28
CA ILE A 176 -13.88 -17.87 -10.70
C ILE A 176 -13.60 -16.62 -9.85
N ASP A 177 -14.49 -15.62 -9.87
CA ASP A 177 -14.41 -14.47 -8.96
C ASP A 177 -14.40 -14.90 -7.48
N ASN A 178 -15.03 -16.05 -7.17
CA ASN A 178 -14.97 -16.67 -5.86
C ASN A 178 -13.62 -17.32 -5.52
N PHE A 179 -12.78 -17.74 -6.47
CA PHE A 179 -11.55 -18.44 -6.12
C PHE A 179 -10.49 -17.48 -5.56
N VAL A 180 -10.43 -16.25 -6.10
CA VAL A 180 -9.57 -15.20 -5.53
C VAL A 180 -10.19 -14.67 -4.23
N HIS A 181 -11.53 -14.53 -4.15
CA HIS A 181 -12.21 -14.12 -2.93
C HIS A 181 -12.03 -15.13 -1.77
N VAL A 182 -12.20 -16.43 -2.02
CA VAL A 182 -12.07 -17.52 -1.03
C VAL A 182 -10.65 -17.65 -0.50
N MET A 183 -9.63 -17.41 -1.34
CA MET A 183 -8.23 -17.40 -0.89
C MET A 183 -7.92 -16.25 0.08
N PHE A 184 -8.63 -15.12 0.00
CA PHE A 184 -8.45 -13.98 0.91
C PHE A 184 -9.42 -13.99 2.11
N GLU A 185 -10.64 -14.51 1.96
CA GLU A 185 -11.60 -14.69 3.08
C GLU A 185 -11.15 -15.77 4.07
N SER A 186 -10.42 -16.80 3.59
CA SER A 186 -9.78 -17.81 4.43
C SER A 186 -8.73 -17.25 5.40
N VAL A 187 -8.24 -16.02 5.17
CA VAL A 187 -7.22 -15.37 6.01
C VAL A 187 -7.87 -14.39 7.01
N GLN A 188 -9.13 -13.99 6.80
CA GLN A 188 -9.84 -13.06 7.70
C GLN A 188 -10.73 -13.75 8.75
N ASN A 189 -10.92 -15.07 8.67
CA ASN A 189 -11.83 -15.84 9.54
C ASN A 189 -11.13 -16.84 10.48
N ASN A 190 -9.85 -16.64 10.80
CA ASN A 190 -9.17 -17.40 11.87
C ASN A 190 -8.63 -16.47 12.95
#